data_AF-A0ABD0R489-F1
#
_entry.id   AF-A0ABD0R489-F1
#
_cell.length_a   1.000
_cell.length_b   1.000
_cell.length_c   1.000
_cell.angle_alpha   90.00
_cell.angle_beta   90.00
_cell.angle_gamma   90.00
#
_symmetry.space_group_name_H-M   'P 1'
#
loop_
_entity.id
_entity.type
_entity.pdbx_description
1 polymer ?
#
loop_
_entity_poly.entity_id
_entity_poly.type
_entity_poly.pdbx_seq_one_letter_code
_entity_poly.pdbx_strand_id
1 'polypeptide(L)'
;RNEALEEISTADLKYLLLPALLGALTMKQVNPSKRLEHVQAARVYFMDFLQRCKDYDICSFQLPRVSENTADTPTEEQTNPSVPMPMSQPDLIAMATQRQAKIE
;
A
#
# COMPACT_ATOMS: atom_id res chain seq x y z
N ARG A 1 3.49 -26.55 7.30
CA ARG A 1 3.39 -25.11 6.99
C ARG A 1 4.80 -24.58 7.17
N ASN A 2 5.37 -23.91 6.17
CA ASN A 2 6.70 -23.32 6.34
C ASN A 2 6.51 -22.02 7.13
N GLU A 3 7.14 -21.90 8.28
CA GLU A 3 6.97 -20.77 9.19
C GLU A 3 8.15 -19.81 9.09
N ALA A 4 9.35 -20.32 8.79
CA ALA A 4 10.54 -19.53 8.55
C ALA A 4 10.97 -19.55 7.08
N LEU A 5 11.68 -18.50 6.65
CA LEU A 5 12.19 -18.40 5.28
C LEU A 5 13.16 -19.54 4.95
N GLU A 6 13.93 -19.97 5.94
CA GLU A 6 14.93 -21.05 5.84
C GLU A 6 14.30 -22.43 5.58
N GLU A 7 13.01 -22.60 5.88
CA GLU A 7 12.26 -23.83 5.62
C GLU A 7 11.81 -23.95 4.15
N ILE A 8 11.95 -22.87 3.36
CA ILE A 8 11.60 -22.85 1.94
C ILE A 8 12.84 -23.20 1.12
N SER A 9 12.70 -24.15 0.19
CA SER A 9 13.78 -24.47 -0.73
C SER A 9 14.14 -23.26 -1.60
N THR A 10 15.42 -23.07 -1.92
CA THR A 10 15.87 -21.95 -2.77
C THR A 10 15.16 -21.93 -4.13
N ALA A 11 14.79 -23.10 -4.66
CA ALA A 11 14.07 -23.21 -5.93
C ALA A 11 12.62 -22.70 -5.83
N ASP A 12 12.03 -22.75 -4.63
CA ASP A 12 10.64 -22.38 -4.37
C ASP A 12 10.47 -20.93 -3.90
N LEU A 13 11.54 -20.27 -3.46
CA LEU A 13 11.51 -18.86 -3.02
C LEU A 13 10.85 -17.93 -4.06
N LYS A 14 11.04 -18.20 -5.35
CA LYS A 14 10.43 -17.41 -6.43
C LYS A 14 8.90 -17.36 -6.38
N TYR A 15 8.26 -18.37 -5.79
CA TYR A 15 6.80 -18.43 -5.68
C TYR A 15 6.24 -17.46 -4.63
N LEU A 16 7.09 -16.92 -3.73
CA LEU A 16 6.69 -15.82 -2.84
C LEU A 16 6.28 -14.57 -3.62
N LEU A 17 6.82 -14.37 -4.84
CA LEU A 17 6.51 -13.22 -5.70
C LEU A 17 5.16 -13.34 -6.42
N LEU A 18 4.48 -14.48 -6.34
CA LEU A 18 3.25 -14.74 -7.09
C LEU A 18 2.15 -13.69 -6.85
N PRO A 19 1.85 -13.28 -5.60
CA PRO A 19 0.87 -12.21 -5.37
C PRO A 19 1.34 -10.85 -5.91
N ALA A 20 2.64 -10.53 -5.82
CA ALA A 20 3.18 -9.28 -6.36
C ALA A 20 3.04 -9.20 -7.90
N LEU A 21 3.37 -10.29 -8.60
CA LEU A 21 3.24 -10.38 -10.05
C LEU A 21 1.76 -10.32 -10.48
N LEU A 22 0.87 -10.98 -9.72
CA LEU A 22 -0.56 -10.92 -9.98
C LEU A 22 -1.11 -9.50 -9.81
N GLY A 23 -0.71 -8.79 -8.75
CA GLY A 23 -1.02 -7.36 -8.57
C GLY A 23 -0.51 -6.49 -9.71
N ALA A 24 0.73 -6.70 -10.13
CA ALA A 24 1.34 -5.97 -11.23
C ALA A 24 0.60 -6.18 -12.57
N LEU A 25 0.24 -7.41 -12.90
CA LEU A 25 -0.51 -7.74 -14.11
C LEU A 25 -1.94 -7.21 -14.06
N THR A 26 -2.60 -7.27 -12.89
CA THR A 26 -3.94 -6.70 -12.69
C THR A 26 -3.94 -5.20 -12.98
N MET A 27 -2.90 -4.47 -12.54
CA MET A 27 -2.77 -3.04 -12.82
C MET A 27 -2.56 -2.70 -14.30
N LYS A 28 -2.08 -3.65 -15.12
CA LYS A 28 -1.90 -3.52 -16.57
C LYS A 28 -3.20 -3.76 -17.36
N GLN A 29 -4.26 -4.27 -16.75
CA GLN A 29 -5.53 -4.51 -17.43
C GLN A 29 -6.19 -3.20 -17.87
N VAL A 30 -6.47 -3.08 -19.16
CA VAL A 30 -7.10 -1.90 -19.76
C VAL A 30 -8.60 -2.17 -19.95
N ASN A 31 -9.39 -1.79 -18.95
CA ASN A 31 -10.85 -1.75 -19.02
C ASN A 31 -11.36 -0.60 -18.15
N PRO A 32 -11.69 0.56 -18.74
CA PRO A 32 -12.12 1.74 -17.97
C PRO A 32 -13.31 1.48 -17.06
N SER A 33 -14.30 0.71 -17.52
CA SER A 33 -15.51 0.38 -16.76
C SER A 33 -15.23 -0.45 -15.49
N LYS A 34 -14.12 -1.19 -15.47
CA LYS A 34 -13.71 -2.04 -14.34
C LYS A 34 -12.46 -1.52 -13.64
N ARG A 35 -12.02 -0.29 -13.92
CA ARG A 35 -10.75 0.23 -13.39
C ARG A 35 -10.71 0.20 -11.86
N LEU A 36 -11.83 0.54 -11.21
CA LEU A 36 -11.93 0.50 -9.75
C LEU A 36 -11.74 -0.93 -9.21
N GLU A 37 -12.42 -1.90 -9.80
CA GLU A 37 -12.30 -3.33 -9.43
C GLU A 37 -10.85 -3.81 -9.58
N HIS A 38 -10.18 -3.47 -10.69
CA HIS A 38 -8.78 -3.84 -10.91
C HIS A 38 -7.85 -3.23 -9.84
N VAL A 39 -8.08 -1.97 -9.45
CA VAL A 39 -7.27 -1.30 -8.40
C VAL A 39 -7.50 -1.94 -7.04
N GLN A 40 -8.76 -2.24 -6.69
CA GLN A 40 -9.10 -2.91 -5.42
C GLN A 40 -8.52 -4.32 -5.37
N ALA A 41 -8.63 -5.09 -6.45
CA ALA A 41 -8.03 -6.42 -6.55
C ALA A 41 -6.49 -6.37 -6.44
N ALA A 42 -5.85 -5.45 -7.16
CA ALA A 42 -4.41 -5.24 -7.07
C ALA A 42 -3.97 -4.88 -5.65
N ARG A 43 -4.73 -4.05 -4.92
CA ARG A 43 -4.47 -3.74 -3.51
C ARG A 43 -4.46 -5.00 -2.65
N VAL A 44 -5.43 -5.91 -2.82
CA VAL A 44 -5.47 -7.17 -2.08
C VAL A 44 -4.22 -8.00 -2.37
N TYR A 45 -3.82 -8.14 -3.63
CA TYR A 45 -2.64 -8.93 -4.01
C TYR A 45 -1.33 -8.35 -3.47
N PHE A 46 -1.17 -7.02 -3.51
CA PHE A 46 0.01 -6.37 -2.93
C PHE A 46 0.04 -6.49 -1.41
N MET A 47 -1.11 -6.36 -0.73
CA MET A 47 -1.17 -6.54 0.72
C MET A 47 -0.86 -7.99 1.13
N ASP A 48 -1.32 -9.00 0.37
CA ASP A 48 -0.94 -10.40 0.58
C ASP A 48 0.57 -10.60 0.44
N PHE A 49 1.19 -10.04 -0.61
CA PHE A 49 2.64 -10.10 -0.77
C PHE A 49 3.38 -9.47 0.42
N LEU A 50 2.99 -8.26 0.82
CA LEU A 50 3.61 -7.53 1.93
C LEU A 50 3.42 -8.27 3.27
N GLN A 51 2.24 -8.84 3.50
CA GLN A 51 1.99 -9.65 4.69
C GLN A 51 2.91 -10.86 4.71
N ARG A 52 3.09 -11.58 3.59
CA ARG A 52 4.04 -12.70 3.50
C ARG A 52 5.48 -12.25 3.74
N CYS A 53 5.91 -11.12 3.17
CA CYS A 53 7.24 -10.57 3.44
C CYS A 53 7.46 -10.26 4.92
N LYS A 54 6.40 -9.86 5.63
CA LYS A 54 6.44 -9.64 7.07
C LYS A 54 6.44 -10.95 7.86
N ASP A 55 5.60 -11.92 7.48
CA ASP A 55 5.49 -13.22 8.15
C ASP A 55 6.80 -14.03 8.08
N TYR A 56 7.58 -13.85 7.00
CA TYR A 56 8.91 -14.46 6.82
C TYR A 56 10.08 -13.55 7.23
N ASP A 57 9.81 -12.42 7.92
CA ASP A 57 10.81 -11.45 8.38
C ASP A 57 11.77 -10.93 7.29
N ILE A 58 11.30 -10.86 6.04
CA ILE A 58 12.08 -10.40 4.89
C ILE A 58 12.29 -8.89 4.94
N CYS A 59 11.32 -8.13 5.49
CA CYS A 59 11.35 -6.67 5.53
C CYS A 59 10.75 -6.12 6.83
N SER A 60 11.37 -5.08 7.39
CA SER A 60 10.87 -4.38 8.58
C SER A 60 10.04 -3.16 8.20
N PHE A 61 8.71 -3.27 8.26
CA PHE A 61 7.80 -2.15 8.01
C PHE A 61 6.45 -2.34 8.71
N GLN A 62 5.68 -1.27 8.81
CA GLN A 62 4.33 -1.30 9.36
C GLN A 62 3.31 -1.36 8.23
N LEU A 63 2.47 -2.41 8.25
CA LEU A 63 1.38 -2.56 7.30
C LEU A 63 0.17 -1.71 7.75
N PRO A 64 -0.49 -0.96 6.85
CA PRO A 64 -1.72 -0.26 7.18
C PRO A 64 -2.76 -1.26 7.68
N ARG A 65 -3.45 -0.95 8.79
CA ARG A 65 -4.52 -1.82 9.29
C ARG A 65 -5.62 -1.91 8.25
N VAL A 66 -6.01 -3.13 7.90
CA VAL A 66 -7.19 -3.37 7.06
C VAL A 66 -8.39 -3.17 7.98
N SER A 67 -8.96 -1.97 7.99
CA SER A 67 -10.28 -1.78 8.60
C SER A 67 -11.27 -2.60 7.77
N GLU A 68 -11.82 -3.66 8.38
CA GLU A 68 -12.98 -4.33 7.81
C GLU A 68 -14.19 -3.40 7.97
N ASN A 69 -14.88 -3.19 6.85
CA ASN A 69 -16.09 -2.42 6.63
C ASN A 69 -16.01 -0.94 6.23
N THR A 70 -16.90 -0.71 5.25
CA THR A 70 -17.44 0.50 4.65
C THR A 70 -16.58 1.27 3.67
N ALA A 71 -17.22 1.59 2.55
CA ALA A 71 -16.76 2.49 1.51
C ALA A 71 -16.56 3.89 2.09
N ASP A 72 -15.46 4.06 2.82
CA ASP A 72 -15.00 5.37 3.24
C ASP A 72 -14.02 5.85 2.18
N THR A 73 -14.55 6.71 1.31
CA THR A 73 -13.87 7.92 0.85
C THR A 73 -12.80 8.35 1.85
N PRO A 74 -11.60 8.76 1.42
CA PRO A 74 -10.61 9.31 2.35
C PRO A 74 -11.27 10.49 3.06
N THR A 75 -11.60 10.29 4.34
CA THR A 75 -12.11 11.32 5.23
C THR A 75 -10.95 12.26 5.48
N GLU A 76 -10.83 13.27 4.62
CA GLU A 76 -10.29 14.56 5.04
C GLU A 76 -11.05 14.95 6.31
N GLU A 77 -10.29 15.23 7.36
CA GLU A 77 -10.77 15.56 8.69
C GLU A 77 -11.92 16.56 8.60
N GLN A 78 -13.10 16.15 9.08
CA GLN A 78 -14.25 17.02 9.22
C GLN A 78 -13.93 18.12 10.23
N THR A 79 -13.48 19.27 9.72
CA THR A 79 -13.59 20.55 10.43
C THR A 79 -14.89 21.22 9.99
N ASN A 80 -15.71 21.57 10.96
CA ASN A 80 -17.03 22.17 10.78
C ASN A 80 -17.02 23.38 9.80
N PRO A 81 -18.08 23.60 9.01
CA PRO A 81 -18.07 24.58 7.93
C PRO A 81 -18.52 25.95 8.45
N SER A 82 -17.62 26.76 9.04
CA SER A 82 -17.95 28.16 9.41
C SER A 82 -16.75 29.08 9.69
N VAL A 83 -15.62 29.01 8.97
CA VAL A 83 -14.63 30.11 9.00
C VAL A 83 -13.90 30.17 7.64
N PRO A 84 -13.73 31.34 6.99
CA PRO A 84 -12.83 31.44 5.83
C PRO A 84 -11.41 31.18 6.32
N MET A 85 -10.83 30.02 5.97
CA MET A 85 -9.43 29.76 6.27
C MET A 85 -8.55 30.70 5.44
N PRO A 86 -7.63 31.47 6.04
CA PRO A 86 -6.59 32.13 5.26
C PRO A 86 -5.78 31.04 4.58
N MET A 87 -5.50 31.19 3.29
CA MET A 87 -4.59 30.30 2.56
C MET A 87 -3.26 30.23 3.33
N SER A 88 -3.05 29.15 4.07
CA SER A 88 -1.82 28.95 4.84
C SER A 88 -0.68 28.92 3.84
N GLN A 89 0.35 29.74 4.07
CA GLN A 89 1.53 29.73 3.23
C GLN A 89 2.15 28.33 3.24
N PRO A 90 2.66 27.83 2.08
CA PRO A 90 3.28 26.52 2.01
C PRO A 90 4.48 26.45 2.96
N ASP A 91 4.48 25.46 3.85
CA ASP A 91 5.57 25.22 4.80
C ASP A 91 6.78 24.62 4.08
N LEU A 92 7.76 25.48 3.82
CA LEU A 92 8.99 25.13 3.10
C LEU A 92 9.85 24.13 3.89
N ILE A 93 9.75 24.12 5.22
CA ILE A 93 10.49 23.19 6.09
C ILE A 93 9.88 21.79 5.99
N ALA A 94 8.54 21.68 6.00
CA ALA A 94 7.84 20.42 5.76
C ALA A 94 8.17 19.85 4.36
N MET A 95 8.24 20.70 3.33
CA MET A 95 8.62 20.26 1.98
C MET A 95 10.07 19.79 1.89
N ALA A 96 11.00 20.51 2.53
CA ALA A 96 12.41 20.15 2.55
C ALA A 96 12.65 18.82 3.29
N THR A 97 11.98 18.62 4.43
CA THR A 97 12.05 17.36 5.20
C THR A 97 11.43 16.19 4.44
N GLN A 98 10.26 16.36 3.82
CA GLN A 98 9.64 15.32 3.00
C GLN A 98 10.50 14.97 1.77
N ARG A 99 11.17 15.96 1.17
CA ARG A 99 12.12 15.73 0.08
C ARG A 99 13.31 14.91 0.56
N GLN A 100 13.94 15.30 1.68
CA GLN A 100 15.11 14.60 2.22
C GLN A 100 14.77 13.13 2.52
N ALA A 101 13.60 12.87 3.11
CA ALA A 101 13.13 11.52 3.42
C ALA A 101 12.87 10.62 2.19
N LYS A 102 12.78 11.17 0.97
CA LYS A 102 12.66 10.39 -0.28
C LYS A 102 13.99 10.16 -1.00
N ILE A 103 15.06 10.85 -0.59
CA ILE A 103 16.40 10.74 -1.20
C ILE A 103 17.20 9.60 -0.56
N GLU A 104 17.05 9.42 0.76
CA GLU A 104 17.63 8.31 1.54
C GLU A 104 16.91 6.98 1.25
#